data_AF-A0A2E9QUN8-F1
#
_entry.id   AF-A0A2E9QUN8-F1
#
_cell.length_a   1.000
_cell.length_b   1.000
_cell.length_c   1.000
_cell.angle_alpha   90.00
_cell.angle_beta   90.00
_cell.angle_gamma   90.00
#
_symmetry.space_group_name_H-M   'P 1'
#
loop_
_entity.id
_entity.type
_entity.pdbx_description
1 polymer ?
#
loop_
_entity_poly.entity_id
_entity_poly.type
_entity_poly.pdbx_seq_one_letter_code
_entity_poly.pdbx_strand_id
1 'polypeptide(L)'
;MSGKQSKENEQIVGLIKSFSWPQSLKGKCRWYFEGRDGRLPYVMVSEDGAMMLRSGDAAIVQSPQCSFSIVDRALAERIEGLDHRWVRFWNRM
;
A
#
# COMPACT_ATOMS: atom_id res chain seq x y z
N MET A 1 14.41 -7.82 -22.17
CA MET A 1 14.06 -7.12 -20.92
C MET A 1 12.60 -7.31 -20.46
N SER A 2 11.76 -8.13 -21.12
CA SER A 2 10.31 -8.22 -20.84
C SER A 2 9.91 -9.18 -19.69
N GLY A 3 10.67 -10.26 -19.46
CA GLY A 3 10.22 -11.33 -18.55
C GLY A 3 10.39 -11.08 -17.03
N LYS A 4 11.31 -10.20 -16.61
CA LYS A 4 11.59 -9.96 -15.19
C LYS A 4 10.52 -9.10 -14.53
N GLN A 5 10.17 -7.99 -15.18
CA GLN A 5 9.13 -7.06 -14.70
C GLN A 5 7.76 -7.71 -14.60
N SER A 6 7.41 -8.64 -15.52
CA SER A 6 6.15 -9.39 -15.46
C SER A 6 6.05 -10.23 -14.19
N LYS A 7 7.11 -10.97 -13.85
CA LYS A 7 7.14 -11.82 -12.65
C LYS A 7 7.07 -11.02 -11.35
N GLU A 8 7.78 -9.89 -11.29
CA GLU A 8 7.71 -8.98 -10.13
C GLU A 8 6.29 -8.42 -9.94
N ASN A 9 5.63 -8.00 -11.03
CA ASN A 9 4.26 -7.51 -10.98
C ASN A 9 3.29 -8.59 -10.50
N GLU A 10 3.38 -9.82 -11.01
CA GLU A 10 2.57 -10.96 -10.57
C GLU A 10 2.78 -11.26 -9.08
N GLN A 11 4.03 -11.21 -8.62
CA GLN A 11 4.36 -11.44 -7.22
C GLN A 11 3.75 -10.36 -6.31
N ILE A 12 3.83 -9.09 -6.68
CA ILE A 12 3.25 -7.98 -5.91
C ILE A 12 1.73 -8.11 -5.84
N VAL A 13 1.08 -8.47 -6.94
CA VAL A 13 -0.37 -8.73 -6.97
C VAL A 13 -0.73 -9.86 -6.00
N GLY A 14 0.03 -10.96 -6.02
CA GLY A 14 -0.16 -12.08 -5.10
C GLY A 14 -0.03 -11.66 -3.64
N LEU A 15 1.01 -10.90 -3.31
CA LEU A 15 1.27 -10.37 -1.97
C LEU A 15 0.11 -9.51 -1.47
N ILE A 16 -0.33 -8.53 -2.27
CA ILE A 16 -1.44 -7.64 -1.91
C ILE A 16 -2.73 -8.43 -1.73
N LYS A 17 -3.04 -9.38 -2.63
CA LYS A 17 -4.25 -10.20 -2.54
C LYS A 17 -4.27 -11.17 -1.35
N SER A 18 -3.10 -11.63 -0.90
CA SER A 18 -3.00 -12.51 0.27
C SER A 18 -3.23 -11.79 1.59
N PHE A 19 -3.22 -10.45 1.58
CA PHE A 19 -3.40 -9.63 2.77
C PHE A 19 -4.78 -9.02 2.84
N SER A 20 -5.37 -9.03 4.03
CA SER A 20 -6.66 -8.43 4.30
C SER A 20 -6.51 -7.40 5.40
N TRP A 21 -6.68 -6.13 5.05
CA TRP A 21 -6.73 -5.06 6.03
C TRP A 21 -7.96 -5.21 6.93
N PRO A 22 -7.80 -5.23 8.27
CA PRO A 22 -8.93 -5.39 9.19
C PRO A 22 -10.06 -4.40 8.92
N GLN A 23 -11.30 -4.88 8.90
CA GLN A 23 -12.46 -4.02 8.61
C GLN A 23 -12.66 -2.94 9.68
N SER A 24 -12.27 -3.21 10.94
CA SER A 24 -12.27 -2.24 12.04
C SER A 24 -11.35 -1.03 11.80
N LEU A 25 -10.34 -1.19 10.94
CA LEU A 25 -9.39 -0.14 10.59
C LEU A 25 -9.82 0.67 9.36
N LYS A 26 -10.97 0.33 8.76
CA LYS A 26 -11.64 1.16 7.75
C LYS A 26 -12.63 2.09 8.43
N GLY A 27 -12.79 3.29 7.91
CA GLY A 27 -13.61 4.30 8.59
C GLY A 27 -13.96 5.49 7.72
N LYS A 28 -14.18 6.65 8.35
CA LYS A 28 -14.69 7.86 7.69
C LYS A 28 -13.61 8.92 7.42
N CYS A 29 -12.39 8.72 7.90
CA CYS A 29 -11.28 9.65 7.70
C CYS A 29 -10.66 9.43 6.32
N ARG A 30 -10.49 10.52 5.55
CA ARG A 30 -9.76 10.49 4.27
C ARG A 30 -8.28 10.65 4.52
N TRP A 31 -7.49 9.67 4.06
CA TRP A 31 -6.04 9.77 4.01
C TRP A 31 -5.60 10.01 2.57
N TYR A 32 -5.11 11.21 2.28
CA TYR A 32 -4.61 11.58 0.95
C TYR A 32 -3.14 11.19 0.77
N PHE A 33 -2.75 10.80 -0.43
CA PHE A 33 -1.38 10.41 -0.77
C PHE A 33 -1.11 10.64 -2.27
N GLU A 34 0.15 10.56 -2.70
CA GLU A 34 0.53 10.72 -4.10
C GLU A 34 0.48 9.37 -4.85
N GLY A 35 -0.33 9.31 -5.91
CA GLY A 35 -0.41 8.17 -6.81
C GLY A 35 0.75 8.15 -7.82
N ARG A 36 1.00 6.99 -8.45
CA ARG A 36 2.04 6.87 -9.50
C ARG A 36 1.79 7.75 -10.74
N ASP A 37 0.55 8.18 -10.94
CA ASP A 37 0.11 9.05 -12.03
C ASP A 37 0.23 10.55 -11.67
N GLY A 38 0.82 10.88 -10.51
CA GLY A 38 0.92 12.25 -10.00
C GLY A 38 -0.40 12.83 -9.49
N ARG A 39 -1.48 12.03 -9.45
CA ARG A 39 -2.75 12.45 -8.85
C ARG A 39 -2.73 12.27 -7.34
N LEU A 40 -3.69 12.89 -6.68
CA LEU A 40 -3.85 12.85 -5.22
C LEU A 40 -5.08 12.00 -4.81
N PRO A 41 -5.02 10.67 -4.90
CA PRO A 41 -6.08 9.79 -4.40
C PRO A 41 -6.21 9.86 -2.87
N TYR A 42 -7.24 9.17 -2.35
CA TYR A 42 -7.41 8.95 -0.92
C TYR A 42 -7.90 7.53 -0.61
N VAL A 43 -7.62 7.07 0.61
CA VAL A 43 -8.25 5.89 1.22
C VAL A 43 -9.08 6.30 2.44
N MET A 44 -10.07 5.47 2.77
CA MET A 44 -10.95 5.67 3.92
C MET A 44 -10.48 4.81 5.09
N VAL A 45 -10.12 5.44 6.21
CA VAL A 45 -9.58 4.78 7.41
C VAL A 45 -10.34 5.18 8.67
N SER A 46 -10.30 4.34 9.70
CA SER A 46 -10.70 4.74 11.05
C SER A 46 -9.60 5.58 11.70
N GLU A 47 -9.85 6.10 12.90
CA GLU A 47 -8.82 6.83 13.66
C GLU A 47 -7.63 5.93 14.01
N ASP A 48 -7.88 4.68 14.42
CA ASP A 48 -6.84 3.68 14.68
C ASP A 48 -6.05 3.36 13.41
N GLY A 49 -6.72 3.20 12.27
CA GLY A 49 -6.05 2.99 10.98
C GLY A 49 -5.17 4.18 10.60
N ALA A 50 -5.64 5.41 10.85
CA ALA A 50 -4.84 6.62 10.65
C ALA A 50 -3.64 6.68 11.62
N MET A 51 -3.78 6.20 12.86
CA MET A 51 -2.67 6.09 13.81
C MET A 51 -1.63 5.08 13.34
N MET A 52 -2.03 3.95 12.78
CA MET A 52 -1.09 2.97 12.21
C MET A 52 -0.32 3.53 11.01
N LEU A 53 -0.99 4.30 10.15
CA LEU A 53 -0.32 5.01 9.04
C LEU A 53 0.65 6.09 9.56
N ARG A 54 0.27 6.83 10.61
CA ARG A 54 1.14 7.84 11.24
C ARG A 54 2.35 7.24 11.95
N SER A 55 2.21 6.07 12.57
CA SER A 55 3.29 5.42 13.33
C SER A 55 4.21 4.58 12.45
N GLY A 56 3.83 4.30 11.20
CA GLY A 56 4.61 3.46 10.30
C GLY A 56 4.32 1.96 10.43
N ASP A 57 3.32 1.58 11.22
CA ASP A 57 2.84 0.20 11.35
C ASP A 57 2.02 -0.26 10.13
N ALA A 58 1.58 0.69 9.31
CA ALA A 58 0.91 0.44 8.04
C ALA A 58 1.44 1.33 6.92
N ALA A 59 1.27 0.86 5.69
CA ALA A 59 1.62 1.57 4.47
C ALA A 59 0.50 1.49 3.44
N ILE A 60 0.49 2.44 2.49
CA ILE A 60 -0.38 2.40 1.32
C ILE A 60 0.43 1.94 0.13
N VAL A 61 -0.05 0.90 -0.55
CA VAL A 61 0.54 0.37 -1.78
C VAL A 61 -0.41 0.50 -2.96
N GLN A 62 0.15 0.67 -4.15
CA GLN A 62 -0.57 0.63 -5.41
C GLN A 62 -0.26 -0.71 -6.10
N SER A 63 -1.28 -1.38 -6.64
CA SER A 63 -1.10 -2.58 -7.46
C SER A 63 -0.79 -2.21 -8.92
N PRO A 64 -0.22 -3.14 -9.71
CA PRO A 64 -0.11 -2.97 -11.16
C PRO A 64 -1.44 -2.73 -11.87
N GLN A 65 -2.57 -3.08 -11.27
CA GLN A 65 -3.91 -2.81 -11.79
C GLN A 65 -4.47 -1.45 -11.33
N CYS A 66 -3.63 -0.56 -10.81
CA CYS A 66 -3.99 0.77 -10.32
C CYS A 66 -5.00 0.77 -9.16
N SER A 67 -5.11 -0.32 -8.41
CA SER A 67 -5.86 -0.35 -7.15
C SER A 67 -4.96 0.04 -5.98
N PHE A 68 -5.55 0.62 -4.93
CA PHE A 68 -4.82 0.98 -3.71
C PHE A 68 -5.19 0.03 -2.58
N SER A 69 -4.24 -0.29 -1.71
CA SER A 69 -4.47 -1.14 -0.54
C SER A 69 -3.62 -0.67 0.63
N ILE A 70 -4.16 -0.80 1.83
CA ILE A 70 -3.40 -0.61 3.07
C ILE A 70 -2.84 -1.97 3.46
N VAL A 71 -1.56 -2.01 3.78
CA VAL A 71 -0.83 -3.22 4.19
C VAL A 71 -0.12 -2.97 5.52
N ASP A 72 0.15 -4.03 6.26
CA ASP A 72 0.99 -3.94 7.45
C ASP A 72 2.47 -3.65 7.08
N ARG A 73 3.26 -3.34 8.11
CA ARG A 73 4.68 -3.08 8.00
C ARG A 73 5.45 -4.21 7.30
N ALA A 74 5.24 -5.46 7.71
CA ALA A 74 6.00 -6.60 7.21
C ALA A 74 5.77 -6.80 5.70
N LEU A 75 4.54 -6.62 5.22
CA LEU A 75 4.21 -6.70 3.81
C LEU A 75 4.72 -5.48 3.03
N ALA A 76 4.68 -4.28 3.63
CA ALA A 76 5.27 -3.09 3.04
C ALA A 76 6.78 -3.25 2.79
N GLU A 77 7.53 -3.77 3.78
CA GLU A 77 8.95 -4.10 3.67
C GLU A 77 9.23 -5.06 2.50
N ARG A 78 8.42 -6.13 2.39
CA ARG A 78 8.55 -7.11 1.31
C ARG A 78 8.27 -6.51 -0.07
N ILE A 79 7.23 -5.69 -0.20
CA ILE A 79 6.88 -5.05 -1.48
C ILE A 79 7.97 -4.04 -1.87
N GLU A 80 8.47 -3.26 -0.93
CA GLU A 80 9.56 -2.31 -1.20
C GLU A 80 10.84 -3.01 -1.66
N GLY A 81 11.19 -4.13 -1.04
CA GLY A 81 12.34 -4.95 -1.43
C GLY A 81 12.23 -5.53 -2.85
N LEU A 82 11.01 -5.69 -3.38
CA LEU A 82 10.79 -6.03 -4.78
C LEU A 82 10.92 -4.79 -5.69
N ASP A 83 10.14 -3.74 -5.40
CA ASP A 83 10.23 -2.46 -6.09
C ASP A 83 9.55 -1.35 -5.25
N HIS A 84 10.35 -0.41 -4.75
CA HIS A 84 9.88 0.72 -3.93
C HIS A 84 8.81 1.58 -4.60
N ARG A 85 8.71 1.58 -5.93
CA ARG A 85 7.70 2.36 -6.67
C ARG A 85 6.27 1.87 -6.47
N TRP A 86 6.06 0.77 -5.76
CA TRP A 86 4.72 0.31 -5.38
C TRP A 86 4.24 0.82 -4.02
N VAL A 87 5.13 1.32 -3.16
CA VAL A 87 4.77 1.92 -1.85
C VAL A 87 4.50 3.41 -2.02
N ARG A 88 3.24 3.82 -1.90
CA ARG A 88 2.79 5.21 -2.17
C ARG A 88 2.83 6.11 -0.94
N PHE A 89 2.66 5.52 0.22
CA PHE A 89 2.79 6.23 1.49
C PHE A 89 3.30 5.26 2.54
N TRP A 90 4.33 5.64 3.28
CA TRP A 90 4.78 4.93 4.47
C TRP A 90 5.61 5.86 5.33
N ASN A 91 5.19 6.08 6.58
CA ASN A 91 6.00 6.83 7.53
C ASN A 91 7.09 5.92 8.13
N ARG A 92 8.36 6.25 7.89
CA ARG A 92 9.53 5.47 8.36
C ARG A 92 10.22 6.05 9.59
N MET A 93 9.59 7.04 10.23
CA MET A 93 10.12 7.65 11.44
C MET A 93 10.36 6.64 12.55
#